data_AF-A0A353RA28-F1
#
_entry.id   AF-A0A353RA28-F1
#
_cell.length_a   1.000
_cell.length_b   1.000
_cell.length_c   1.000
_cell.angle_alpha   90.00
_cell.angle_beta   90.00
_cell.angle_gamma   90.00
#
_symmetry.space_group_name_H-M   'P 1'
#
loop_
_entity.id
_entity.type
_entity.pdbx_description
1 polymer ?
#
loop_
_entity_poly.entity_id
_entity_poly.type
_entity_poly.pdbx_seq_one_letter_code
_entity_poly.pdbx_strand_id
1 'polypeptide(L)'
;MKIKSLLITGCIAIMATACTDGPQMKQNVSGKAGEILVVMNKNIWESGPGQSLRSILAVDFPFLPQQEPLFSLFTINENAFSTIFQVHRNIIICNTNPELTESTMVIQKDIWAAPQIVVTLSGPNAESIRECIDSNSDLLLNAMEQAERNRVIQNSKKFEEKNIRDYVTKMLGGSPFFPTGYRIKKRTDNFTWIAYETTYTTQGIFIYTYPY
;
A
#
# COMPACT_ATOMS: atom_id res chain seq x y z
N MET A 1 41.24 41.01 -26.48
CA MET A 1 41.28 39.85 -25.56
C MET A 1 40.17 39.78 -24.52
N LYS A 2 39.38 40.84 -24.26
CA LYS A 2 38.36 40.85 -23.17
C LYS A 2 37.00 40.22 -23.53
N ILE A 3 36.63 40.12 -24.81
CA ILE A 3 35.31 39.59 -25.24
C ILE A 3 35.22 38.05 -25.15
N LYS A 4 36.32 37.34 -25.43
CA LYS A 4 36.36 35.86 -25.31
C LYS A 4 36.28 35.39 -23.85
N SER A 5 36.83 36.18 -22.91
CA SER A 5 36.71 35.90 -21.47
C SER A 5 35.26 36.05 -20.98
N LEU A 6 34.52 37.04 -21.48
CA LEU A 6 33.15 37.31 -21.05
C LEU A 6 32.16 36.22 -21.51
N LEU A 7 32.39 35.65 -22.70
CA LEU A 7 31.60 34.53 -23.24
C LEU A 7 31.83 33.22 -22.46
N ILE A 8 33.05 32.98 -21.99
CA ILE A 8 33.38 31.78 -21.20
C ILE A 8 32.80 31.90 -19.78
N THR A 9 32.83 33.08 -19.17
CA THR A 9 32.22 33.32 -17.85
C THR A 9 30.68 33.25 -17.91
N GLY A 10 30.06 33.68 -19.01
CA GLY A 10 28.62 33.55 -19.23
C GLY A 10 28.15 32.09 -19.38
N CYS A 11 28.92 31.25 -20.08
CA CYS A 11 28.57 29.83 -20.25
C CYS A 11 28.69 29.00 -18.96
N ILE A 12 29.55 29.38 -18.01
CA ILE A 12 29.68 28.70 -16.70
C ILE A 12 28.50 29.06 -15.78
N ALA A 13 27.97 30.28 -15.87
CA ALA A 13 26.81 30.70 -15.08
C ALA A 13 25.50 30.00 -15.49
N ILE A 14 25.39 29.54 -16.75
CA ILE A 14 24.20 28.84 -17.26
C ILE A 14 24.16 27.35 -16.82
N MET A 15 25.30 26.76 -16.42
CA MET A 15 25.33 25.39 -15.91
C MET A 15 24.94 25.25 -14.42
N ALA A 16 24.80 26.36 -13.70
CA ALA A 16 24.46 26.35 -12.27
C ALA A 16 22.94 26.28 -11.98
N THR A 17 22.07 26.33 -13.00
CA THR A 17 20.60 26.31 -12.81
C THR A 17 19.95 24.96 -13.10
N ALA A 18 20.73 23.88 -13.26
CA ALA A 18 20.22 22.54 -13.52
C ALA A 18 20.26 21.64 -12.27
N CYS A 19 19.74 22.13 -11.14
CA CYS A 19 19.21 21.24 -10.11
C CYS A 19 17.73 21.01 -10.43
N THR A 20 17.46 20.16 -11.42
CA THR A 20 16.17 19.50 -11.50
C THR A 20 16.13 18.48 -10.39
N ASP A 21 15.25 18.65 -9.41
CA ASP A 21 14.88 17.59 -8.46
C ASP A 21 14.42 16.37 -9.27
N GLY A 22 15.36 15.46 -9.55
CA GLY A 22 15.05 14.15 -10.08
C GLY A 22 14.14 13.42 -9.08
N PRO A 23 13.36 12.42 -9.52
CA PRO A 23 12.52 11.67 -8.60
C PRO A 23 13.38 11.14 -7.45
N GLN A 24 13.21 11.69 -6.25
CA GLN A 24 13.88 11.19 -5.06
C GLN A 24 13.46 9.74 -4.91
N MET A 25 14.39 8.82 -5.19
CA MET A 25 14.17 7.39 -5.07
C MET A 25 13.99 7.07 -3.59
N LYS A 26 12.73 7.02 -3.16
CA LYS A 26 12.37 6.61 -1.80
C LYS A 26 12.77 5.15 -1.62
N GLN A 27 13.17 4.82 -0.40
CA GLN A 27 13.54 3.45 -0.06
C GLN A 27 12.33 2.52 -0.22
N ASN A 28 12.59 1.24 -0.52
CA ASN A 28 11.54 0.23 -0.55
C ASN A 28 10.95 0.01 0.85
N VAL A 29 9.66 -0.30 0.89
CA VAL A 29 8.94 -0.61 2.12
C VAL A 29 9.31 -1.97 2.72
N SER A 30 9.12 -2.10 4.03
CA SER A 30 9.19 -3.35 4.81
C SER A 30 7.80 -3.78 5.32
N GLY A 31 7.73 -4.95 5.98
CA GLY A 31 6.49 -5.54 6.51
C GLY A 31 5.85 -6.58 5.60
N LYS A 32 5.09 -7.52 6.17
CA LYS A 32 4.39 -8.59 5.42
C LYS A 32 3.00 -8.14 4.97
N ALA A 33 2.50 -8.75 3.89
CA ALA A 33 1.12 -8.65 3.40
C ALA A 33 0.09 -8.66 4.54
N GLY A 34 -0.90 -7.76 4.51
CA GLY A 34 -1.88 -7.60 5.59
C GLY A 34 -1.38 -7.05 6.93
N GLU A 35 -0.09 -6.78 7.15
CA GLU A 35 0.37 -6.17 8.42
C GLU A 35 0.18 -4.65 8.45
N ILE A 36 -0.26 -4.13 9.60
CA ILE A 36 -0.34 -2.70 9.93
C ILE A 36 0.42 -2.44 11.23
N LEU A 37 1.38 -1.52 11.18
CA LEU A 37 2.07 -0.98 12.35
C LEU A 37 1.20 0.09 12.99
N VAL A 38 0.86 -0.05 14.27
CA VAL A 38 0.18 0.98 15.06
C VAL A 38 1.16 1.61 16.04
N VAL A 39 1.43 2.90 15.88
CA VAL A 39 2.24 3.71 16.79
C VAL A 39 1.30 4.40 17.75
N MET A 40 1.21 3.87 18.97
CA MET A 40 0.27 4.33 19.99
C MET A 40 0.76 3.89 21.36
N ASN A 41 0.74 4.80 22.35
CA ASN A 41 1.08 4.45 23.72
C ASN A 41 0.14 3.38 24.29
N LYS A 42 0.68 2.44 25.07
CA LYS A 42 -0.07 1.29 25.63
C LYS A 42 -1.38 1.67 26.30
N ASN A 43 -1.43 2.75 27.06
CA ASN A 43 -2.64 3.20 27.76
C ASN A 43 -3.76 3.57 26.77
N ILE A 44 -3.42 4.21 25.65
CA ILE A 44 -4.39 4.58 24.61
C ILE A 44 -4.80 3.34 23.82
N TRP A 45 -3.87 2.42 23.58
CA TRP A 45 -4.13 1.16 22.89
C TRP A 45 -5.09 0.23 23.64
N GLU A 46 -5.00 0.17 24.96
CA GLU A 46 -5.94 -0.59 25.79
C GLU A 46 -7.26 0.16 26.04
N SER A 47 -7.40 1.39 25.54
CA SER A 47 -8.59 2.22 25.68
C SER A 47 -9.42 2.30 24.38
N GLY A 48 -10.40 3.22 24.35
CA GLY A 48 -11.36 3.39 23.25
C GLY A 48 -10.76 3.40 21.83
N PRO A 49 -9.72 4.22 21.54
CA PRO A 49 -9.11 4.25 20.21
C PRO A 49 -8.56 2.90 19.73
N GLY A 50 -7.83 2.18 20.58
CA GLY A 50 -7.28 0.88 20.20
C GLY A 50 -8.35 -0.20 20.05
N GLN A 51 -9.43 -0.14 20.84
CA GLN A 51 -10.60 -0.99 20.63
C GLN A 51 -11.29 -0.70 19.28
N SER A 52 -11.51 0.57 18.96
CA SER A 52 -12.12 1.00 17.70
C SER A 52 -11.31 0.55 16.48
N LEU A 53 -9.99 0.75 16.49
CA LEU A 53 -9.10 0.26 15.41
C LEU A 53 -9.22 -1.25 15.23
N ARG A 54 -9.24 -2.03 16.31
CA ARG A 54 -9.40 -3.50 16.24
C ARG A 54 -10.76 -3.90 15.68
N SER A 55 -11.84 -3.22 16.06
CA SER A 55 -13.19 -3.50 15.54
C SER A 55 -13.40 -3.11 14.08
N ILE A 56 -12.48 -2.34 13.48
CA ILE A 56 -12.56 -1.95 12.07
C ILE A 56 -11.57 -2.77 11.23
N LEU A 57 -10.33 -2.92 11.70
CA LEU A 57 -9.22 -3.44 10.89
C LEU A 57 -8.83 -4.88 11.23
N ALA A 58 -9.18 -5.38 12.42
CA ALA A 58 -8.82 -6.73 12.87
C ALA A 58 -10.05 -7.66 12.95
N VAL A 59 -11.13 -7.33 12.25
CA VAL A 59 -12.31 -8.19 12.14
C VAL A 59 -12.04 -9.36 11.21
N ASP A 60 -12.71 -10.48 11.46
CA ASP A 60 -12.64 -11.65 10.59
C ASP A 60 -13.19 -11.32 9.20
N PHE A 61 -12.49 -11.77 8.15
CA PHE A 61 -13.00 -11.67 6.80
C PHE A 61 -14.26 -12.54 6.68
N PRO A 62 -15.40 -11.98 6.22
CA PRO A 62 -16.66 -12.68 6.27
C PRO A 62 -16.67 -13.87 5.31
N PHE A 63 -17.39 -14.93 5.70
CA PHE A 63 -17.65 -16.12 4.89
C PHE A 63 -16.44 -17.02 4.58
N LEU A 64 -15.28 -16.78 5.20
CA LEU A 64 -14.19 -17.75 5.15
C LEU A 64 -14.43 -18.90 6.15
N PRO A 65 -14.20 -20.17 5.75
CA PRO A 65 -14.33 -21.31 6.66
C PRO A 65 -13.24 -21.30 7.75
N GLN A 66 -12.07 -20.73 7.44
CA GLN A 66 -10.99 -20.46 8.39
C GLN A 66 -11.03 -18.98 8.76
N GLN A 67 -11.08 -18.68 10.06
CA GLN A 67 -11.03 -17.30 10.54
C GLN A 67 -9.67 -16.68 10.20
N GLU A 68 -9.71 -15.59 9.43
CA GLU A 68 -8.55 -14.77 9.10
C GLU A 68 -8.94 -13.29 9.26
N PRO A 69 -8.16 -12.48 10.00
CA PRO A 69 -8.46 -11.06 10.17
C PRO A 69 -8.19 -10.29 8.88
N LEU A 70 -8.91 -9.18 8.65
CA LEU A 70 -8.66 -8.29 7.51
C LEU A 70 -7.19 -7.81 7.50
N PHE A 71 -6.68 -7.40 8.66
CA PHE A 71 -5.30 -7.01 8.87
C PHE A 71 -4.74 -7.59 10.17
N SER A 72 -3.44 -7.86 10.17
CA SER A 72 -2.68 -8.16 11.38
C SER A 72 -2.13 -6.87 11.96
N LEU A 73 -2.60 -6.49 13.15
CA LEU A 73 -2.16 -5.27 13.84
C LEU A 73 -1.03 -5.61 14.82
N PHE A 74 0.06 -4.87 14.77
CA PHE A 74 1.07 -4.90 15.83
C PHE A 74 1.41 -3.49 16.29
N THR A 75 1.63 -3.35 17.60
CA THR A 75 1.70 -2.02 18.22
C THR A 75 3.07 -1.74 18.80
N ILE A 76 3.51 -0.49 18.69
CA ILE A 76 4.68 0.01 19.40
C ILE A 76 4.33 1.32 20.10
N ASN A 77 5.04 1.62 21.19
CA ASN A 77 4.95 2.93 21.81
C ASN A 77 5.61 3.99 20.91
N GLU A 78 5.16 5.24 21.03
CA GLU A 78 5.68 6.39 20.26
C GLU A 78 7.20 6.54 20.41
N ASN A 79 7.71 6.33 21.63
CA ASN A 79 9.14 6.40 21.93
C ASN A 79 9.99 5.35 21.21
N ALA A 80 9.38 4.26 20.74
CA ALA A 80 10.05 3.19 20.00
C ALA A 80 9.98 3.39 18.47
N PHE A 81 9.25 4.41 17.99
CA PHE A 81 9.07 4.67 16.56
C PHE A 81 10.33 5.28 15.94
N SER A 82 11.26 4.40 15.60
CA SER A 82 12.53 4.72 14.96
C SER A 82 12.51 4.46 13.45
N THR A 83 13.61 4.80 12.77
CA THR A 83 13.75 4.69 11.30
C THR A 83 13.46 3.29 10.76
N ILE A 84 13.71 2.22 11.53
CA ILE A 84 13.40 0.85 11.10
C ILE A 84 11.89 0.61 10.97
N PHE A 85 11.08 1.28 11.80
CA PHE A 85 9.62 1.20 11.76
C PHE A 85 9.02 2.19 10.75
N GLN A 86 9.69 3.31 10.50
CA GLN A 86 9.28 4.32 9.52
C GLN A 86 9.20 3.77 8.10
N VAL A 87 9.96 2.72 7.76
CA VAL A 87 9.89 2.10 6.42
C VAL A 87 8.77 1.06 6.27
N HIS A 88 7.97 0.81 7.32
CA HIS A 88 6.88 -0.16 7.26
C HIS A 88 5.79 0.29 6.28
N ARG A 89 5.25 -0.63 5.49
CA ARG A 89 4.35 -0.31 4.36
C ARG A 89 3.00 0.29 4.74
N ASN A 90 2.43 -0.11 5.88
CA ASN A 90 1.17 0.41 6.41
C ASN A 90 1.39 0.87 7.85
N ILE A 91 1.15 2.14 8.14
CA ILE A 91 1.38 2.73 9.46
C ILE A 91 0.15 3.52 9.89
N ILE A 92 -0.29 3.34 11.13
CA ILE A 92 -1.24 4.21 11.82
C ILE A 92 -0.49 4.86 12.98
N ILE A 93 -0.48 6.19 13.05
CA ILE A 93 0.13 6.95 14.15
C ILE A 93 -1.01 7.62 14.90
N CYS A 94 -1.07 7.42 16.21
CA CYS A 94 -2.05 8.06 17.07
C CYS A 94 -1.33 8.98 18.06
N ASN A 95 -1.60 10.28 17.97
CA ASN A 95 -0.99 11.31 18.81
C ASN A 95 -2.08 12.00 19.63
N THR A 96 -1.93 11.97 20.95
CA THR A 96 -2.79 12.78 21.84
C THR A 96 -2.10 14.10 22.13
N ASN A 97 -2.72 15.22 21.76
CA ASN A 97 -2.24 16.56 22.07
C ASN A 97 -3.37 17.40 22.66
N PRO A 98 -3.37 17.67 23.98
CA PRO A 98 -4.39 18.48 24.66
C PRO A 98 -4.56 19.91 24.13
N GLU A 99 -3.58 20.44 23.38
CA GLU A 99 -3.66 21.77 22.77
C GLU A 99 -4.56 21.79 21.52
N LEU A 100 -4.86 20.63 20.94
CA LEU A 100 -5.75 20.54 19.79
C LEU A 100 -7.21 20.71 20.22
N THR A 101 -7.96 21.52 19.47
CA THR A 101 -9.39 21.72 19.74
C THR A 101 -10.25 20.56 19.22
N GLU A 102 -9.83 19.95 18.10
CA GLU A 102 -10.60 18.90 17.41
C GLU A 102 -9.69 17.75 17.00
N SER A 103 -10.30 16.57 16.83
CA SER A 103 -9.61 15.40 16.30
C SER A 103 -9.58 15.40 14.78
N THR A 104 -8.47 14.96 14.20
CA THR A 104 -8.28 14.90 12.75
C THR A 104 -7.65 13.57 12.34
N MET A 105 -8.06 13.08 11.16
CA MET A 105 -7.45 11.95 10.49
C MET A 105 -6.83 12.42 9.17
N VAL A 106 -5.52 12.25 9.03
CA VAL A 106 -4.77 12.63 7.84
C VAL A 106 -4.17 11.40 7.20
N ILE A 107 -4.47 11.17 5.92
CA ILE A 107 -3.95 10.06 5.14
C ILE A 107 -2.86 10.57 4.21
N GLN A 108 -1.66 10.02 4.34
CA GLN A 108 -0.49 10.41 3.57
C GLN A 108 0.10 9.19 2.87
N LYS A 109 0.72 9.42 1.72
CA LYS A 109 1.38 8.39 0.94
C LYS A 109 2.87 8.66 0.85
N ASP A 110 3.63 7.58 0.88
CA ASP A 110 5.06 7.58 0.65
C ASP A 110 5.84 8.55 1.55
N ILE A 111 5.54 8.65 2.85
CA ILE A 111 6.25 9.62 3.72
C ILE A 111 7.75 9.31 3.76
N TRP A 112 8.11 8.07 4.10
CA TRP A 112 9.50 7.64 4.29
C TRP A 112 9.96 6.61 3.26
N ALA A 113 9.05 5.74 2.80
CA ALA A 113 9.32 4.67 1.86
C ALA A 113 8.22 4.59 0.79
N ALA A 114 8.44 3.87 -0.32
CA ALA A 114 7.43 3.69 -1.35
C ALA A 114 7.33 2.21 -1.79
N PRO A 115 6.13 1.68 -2.07
CA PRO A 115 4.80 2.28 -1.87
C PRO A 115 4.32 2.17 -0.41
N GLN A 116 4.09 3.28 0.28
CA GLN A 116 3.70 3.35 1.70
C GLN A 116 2.39 4.12 1.90
N ILE A 117 1.61 3.72 2.90
CA ILE A 117 0.50 4.52 3.42
C ILE A 117 0.68 4.76 4.93
N VAL A 118 0.46 6.00 5.34
CA VAL A 118 0.52 6.44 6.73
C VAL A 118 -0.77 7.17 7.05
N VAL A 119 -1.46 6.74 8.11
CA VAL A 119 -2.63 7.44 8.64
C VAL A 119 -2.28 8.01 10.00
N THR A 120 -2.37 9.33 10.12
CA THR A 120 -2.10 10.04 11.37
C THR A 120 -3.42 10.49 11.96
N LEU A 121 -3.69 10.03 13.18
CA LEU A 121 -4.83 10.39 14.01
C LEU A 121 -4.31 11.30 15.13
N SER A 122 -4.82 12.51 15.21
CA SER A 122 -4.43 13.49 16.24
C SER A 122 -5.67 14.04 16.93
N GLY A 123 -5.66 14.21 18.25
CA GLY A 123 -6.78 14.81 18.97
C GLY A 123 -6.47 15.16 20.44
N PRO A 124 -7.35 15.92 21.12
CA PRO A 124 -7.14 16.37 22.49
C PRO A 124 -7.07 15.25 23.52
N ASN A 125 -7.86 14.19 23.33
CA ASN A 125 -7.97 13.09 24.28
C ASN A 125 -8.40 11.78 23.60
N ALA A 126 -8.30 10.67 24.32
CA ALA A 126 -8.62 9.34 23.78
C ALA A 126 -10.05 9.23 23.24
N GLU A 127 -11.05 9.84 23.90
CA GLU A 127 -12.43 9.73 23.45
C GLU A 127 -12.67 10.48 22.15
N SER A 128 -12.14 11.70 22.04
CA SER A 128 -12.20 12.47 20.80
C SER A 128 -11.51 11.76 19.62
N ILE A 129 -10.43 11.00 19.87
CA ILE A 129 -9.73 10.24 18.83
C ILE A 129 -10.57 9.02 18.43
N ARG A 130 -11.17 8.32 19.41
CA ARG A 130 -12.09 7.21 19.14
C ARG A 130 -13.25 7.65 18.25
N GLU A 131 -13.91 8.75 18.58
CA GLU A 131 -15.01 9.30 17.77
C GLU A 131 -14.57 9.64 16.34
N CYS A 132 -13.35 10.17 16.20
CA CYS A 132 -12.76 10.44 14.89
C CYS A 132 -12.54 9.15 14.09
N ILE A 133 -12.04 8.09 14.72
CA ILE A 133 -11.86 6.77 14.08
C ILE A 133 -13.22 6.21 13.67
N ASP A 134 -14.19 6.17 14.58
CA ASP A 134 -15.52 5.59 14.34
C ASP A 134 -16.23 6.31 13.18
N SER A 135 -16.19 7.65 13.17
CA SER A 135 -16.80 8.49 12.13
C SER A 135 -16.12 8.37 10.77
N ASN A 136 -14.87 7.91 10.72
CA ASN A 136 -14.08 7.74 9.49
C ASN A 136 -13.74 6.28 9.18
N SER A 137 -14.43 5.33 9.81
CA SER A 137 -14.16 3.89 9.73
C SER A 137 -14.07 3.37 8.30
N ASP A 138 -15.05 3.71 7.46
CA ASP A 138 -15.06 3.33 6.04
C ASP A 138 -13.87 3.92 5.27
N LEU A 139 -13.53 5.18 5.51
CA LEU A 139 -12.42 5.84 4.85
C LEU A 139 -11.09 5.20 5.26
N LEU A 140 -10.90 4.93 6.55
CA LEU A 140 -9.72 4.26 7.09
C LEU A 140 -9.54 2.86 6.49
N LEU A 141 -10.59 2.03 6.53
CA LEU A 141 -10.55 0.68 6.00
C LEU A 141 -10.24 0.69 4.50
N ASN A 142 -10.98 1.47 3.71
CA ASN A 142 -10.78 1.55 2.27
C ASN A 142 -9.39 2.06 1.91
N ALA A 143 -8.84 3.02 2.65
CA ALA A 143 -7.49 3.52 2.41
C ALA A 143 -6.43 2.42 2.60
N MET A 144 -6.52 1.64 3.68
CA MET A 144 -5.61 0.54 3.96
C MET A 144 -5.71 -0.57 2.91
N GLU A 145 -6.93 -1.01 2.59
CA GLU A 145 -7.14 -2.04 1.59
C GLU A 145 -6.70 -1.59 0.19
N GLN A 146 -7.00 -0.35 -0.19
CA GLN A 146 -6.61 0.17 -1.48
C GLN A 146 -5.08 0.27 -1.61
N ALA A 147 -4.38 0.58 -0.53
CA ALA A 147 -2.91 0.56 -0.52
C ALA A 147 -2.38 -0.87 -0.80
N GLU A 148 -2.91 -1.89 -0.13
CA GLU A 148 -2.53 -3.29 -0.39
C GLU A 148 -2.88 -3.74 -1.81
N ARG A 149 -4.10 -3.46 -2.28
CA ARG A 149 -4.53 -3.78 -3.65
C ARG A 149 -3.62 -3.12 -4.69
N ASN A 150 -3.31 -1.84 -4.51
CA ASN A 150 -2.42 -1.12 -5.43
C ASN A 150 -1.02 -1.75 -5.49
N ARG A 151 -0.47 -2.23 -4.35
CA ARG A 151 0.81 -2.94 -4.33
C ARG A 151 0.76 -4.25 -5.10
N VAL A 152 -0.31 -5.04 -4.92
CA VAL A 152 -0.52 -6.29 -5.67
C VAL A 152 -0.60 -6.00 -7.17
N ILE A 153 -1.37 -4.99 -7.57
CA ILE A 153 -1.49 -4.57 -8.98
C ILE A 153 -0.15 -4.11 -9.55
N GLN A 154 0.58 -3.25 -8.82
CA GLN A 154 1.89 -2.76 -9.25
C GLN A 154 2.89 -3.90 -9.44
N ASN A 155 2.96 -4.83 -8.49
CA ASN A 155 3.83 -6.00 -8.59
C ASN A 155 3.41 -6.91 -9.76
N SER A 156 2.11 -7.15 -9.93
CA SER A 156 1.58 -7.97 -11.03
C SER A 156 1.90 -7.37 -12.40
N LYS A 157 1.87 -6.04 -12.53
CA LYS A 157 2.26 -5.33 -13.76
C LYS A 157 3.77 -5.34 -13.99
N LYS A 158 4.56 -5.15 -12.94
CA LYS A 158 6.02 -5.08 -13.02
C LYS A 158 6.64 -6.43 -13.38
N PHE A 159 6.08 -7.50 -12.81
CA PHE A 159 6.57 -8.86 -12.97
C PHE A 159 5.48 -9.69 -13.65
N GLU A 160 5.19 -9.40 -14.92
CA GLU A 160 4.12 -10.05 -15.68
C GLU A 160 4.64 -11.13 -16.65
N GLU A 161 3.82 -12.16 -16.87
CA GLU A 161 3.94 -13.12 -17.97
C GLU A 161 3.25 -12.57 -19.23
N LYS A 162 3.93 -11.66 -19.95
CA LYS A 162 3.38 -10.93 -21.11
C LYS A 162 2.72 -11.84 -22.16
N ASN A 163 3.36 -12.97 -22.45
CA ASN A 163 2.85 -13.93 -23.45
C ASN A 163 1.45 -14.45 -23.11
N ILE A 164 1.16 -14.67 -21.82
CA ILE A 164 -0.16 -15.12 -21.37
C ILE A 164 -1.17 -13.99 -21.53
N ARG A 165 -0.80 -12.78 -21.13
CA ARG A 165 -1.65 -11.60 -21.27
C ARG A 165 -2.01 -11.32 -22.73
N ASP A 166 -1.03 -11.35 -23.63
CA ASP A 166 -1.22 -11.13 -25.06
C ASP A 166 -2.13 -12.19 -25.69
N TYR A 167 -1.95 -13.44 -25.28
CA TYR A 167 -2.81 -14.54 -25.70
C TYR A 167 -4.26 -14.31 -25.26
N VAL A 168 -4.49 -14.04 -23.98
CA VAL A 168 -5.85 -13.82 -23.43
C VAL A 168 -6.50 -12.58 -24.04
N THR A 169 -5.72 -11.50 -24.27
CA THR A 169 -6.22 -10.28 -24.91
C THR A 169 -6.74 -10.56 -26.32
N LYS A 170 -6.04 -11.39 -27.10
CA LYS A 170 -6.50 -11.81 -28.44
C LYS A 170 -7.78 -12.65 -28.39
N MET A 171 -7.98 -13.42 -27.32
CA MET A 171 -9.16 -14.28 -27.15
C MET A 171 -10.40 -13.51 -26.69
N LEU A 172 -10.26 -12.58 -25.74
CA LEU A 172 -11.39 -11.92 -25.06
C LEU A 172 -11.54 -10.43 -25.35
N GLY A 173 -10.59 -9.78 -26.02
CA GLY A 173 -10.55 -8.32 -26.17
C GLY A 173 -10.04 -7.58 -24.93
N GLY A 174 -9.66 -8.30 -23.88
CA GLY A 174 -9.11 -7.76 -22.63
C GLY A 174 -8.42 -8.86 -21.82
N SER A 175 -7.59 -8.48 -20.85
CA SER A 175 -6.83 -9.45 -20.07
C SER A 175 -6.34 -8.87 -18.74
N PRO A 176 -6.37 -9.63 -17.64
CA PRO A 176 -5.67 -9.25 -16.42
C PRO A 176 -4.15 -9.34 -16.60
N PHE A 177 -3.41 -8.76 -15.65
CA PHE A 177 -1.97 -8.93 -15.56
C PHE A 177 -1.68 -10.23 -14.82
N PHE A 178 -1.03 -11.19 -15.48
CA PHE A 178 -0.64 -12.47 -14.88
C PHE A 178 0.77 -12.33 -14.29
N PRO A 179 0.97 -12.47 -12.97
CA PRO A 179 2.29 -12.40 -12.37
C PRO A 179 3.23 -13.52 -12.85
N THR A 180 4.54 -13.34 -12.65
CA THR A 180 5.56 -14.36 -12.92
C THR A 180 5.20 -15.69 -12.25
N GLY A 181 5.36 -16.77 -13.01
CA GLY A 181 5.12 -18.15 -12.56
C GLY A 181 3.79 -18.74 -13.03
N TYR A 182 2.84 -17.92 -13.48
CA TYR A 182 1.64 -18.44 -14.14
C TYR A 182 2.00 -19.11 -15.48
N ARG A 183 1.32 -20.20 -15.83
CA ARG A 183 1.52 -20.95 -17.08
C ARG A 183 0.18 -21.38 -17.67
N ILE A 184 0.07 -21.38 -19.00
CA ILE A 184 -1.08 -21.99 -19.69
C ILE A 184 -0.94 -23.51 -19.59
N LYS A 185 -1.92 -24.16 -18.95
CA LYS A 185 -1.96 -25.61 -18.75
C LYS A 185 -2.79 -26.32 -19.79
N LYS A 186 -3.87 -25.68 -20.24
CA LYS A 186 -4.75 -26.21 -21.28
C LYS A 186 -5.29 -25.07 -22.12
N ARG A 187 -5.37 -25.32 -23.43
CA ARG A 187 -5.99 -24.43 -24.41
C ARG A 187 -6.83 -25.25 -25.38
N THR A 188 -8.07 -24.85 -25.55
CA THR A 188 -8.99 -25.26 -26.62
C THR A 188 -9.60 -24.02 -27.24
N ASP A 189 -10.49 -24.18 -28.22
CA ASP A 189 -11.10 -23.06 -28.94
C ASP A 189 -11.95 -22.15 -28.02
N ASN A 190 -12.61 -22.75 -27.03
CA ASN A 190 -13.54 -22.06 -26.13
C ASN A 190 -13.12 -22.06 -24.65
N PHE A 191 -11.98 -22.66 -24.30
CA PHE A 191 -11.52 -22.79 -22.93
C PHE A 191 -10.01 -22.64 -22.80
N THR A 192 -9.58 -21.89 -21.79
CA THR A 192 -8.18 -21.77 -21.37
C THR A 192 -8.09 -21.98 -19.86
N TRP A 193 -7.15 -22.83 -19.46
CA TRP A 193 -6.73 -22.95 -18.07
C TRP A 193 -5.31 -22.39 -17.90
N ILE A 194 -5.18 -21.41 -17.02
CA ILE A 194 -3.91 -20.82 -16.61
C ILE A 194 -3.72 -21.17 -15.14
N ALA A 195 -2.53 -21.63 -14.75
CA ALA A 195 -2.27 -22.02 -13.37
C ALA A 195 -0.96 -21.42 -12.85
N TYR A 196 -0.97 -21.07 -11.57
CA TYR A 196 0.22 -20.87 -10.74
C TYR A 196 0.33 -22.05 -9.78
N GLU A 197 1.40 -22.83 -9.90
CA GLU A 197 1.62 -24.04 -9.12
C GLU A 197 2.85 -23.86 -8.25
N THR A 198 2.68 -24.11 -6.95
CA THR A 198 3.75 -24.23 -5.97
C THR A 198 3.85 -25.68 -5.49
N THR A 199 4.79 -25.99 -4.60
CA THR A 199 4.94 -27.33 -4.01
C THR A 199 3.67 -27.84 -3.32
N TYR A 200 2.86 -26.94 -2.75
CA TYR A 200 1.71 -27.32 -1.92
C TYR A 200 0.38 -26.79 -2.44
N THR A 201 0.38 -25.84 -3.36
CA THR A 201 -0.85 -25.15 -3.81
C THR A 201 -0.89 -25.02 -5.31
N THR A 202 -2.10 -25.09 -5.87
CA THR A 202 -2.37 -24.78 -7.28
C THR A 202 -3.47 -23.76 -7.34
N GLN A 203 -3.19 -22.61 -7.94
CA GLN A 203 -4.17 -21.54 -8.19
C GLN A 203 -4.51 -21.55 -9.68
N GLY A 204 -5.77 -21.83 -10.01
CA GLY A 204 -6.26 -21.91 -11.39
C GLY A 204 -7.11 -20.70 -11.77
N ILE A 205 -6.84 -20.13 -12.93
CA ILE A 205 -7.69 -19.16 -13.63
C ILE A 205 -8.27 -19.86 -14.85
N PHE A 206 -9.59 -19.98 -14.88
CA PHE A 206 -10.33 -20.60 -15.97
C PHE A 206 -11.04 -19.53 -16.78
N ILE A 207 -10.72 -19.48 -18.06
CA ILE A 207 -11.32 -18.58 -19.02
C ILE A 207 -12.09 -19.43 -20.01
N TYR A 208 -13.38 -19.17 -20.17
CA TYR A 208 -14.20 -19.88 -21.14
C TYR A 208 -15.22 -18.97 -21.80
N THR A 209 -15.62 -19.36 -23.00
CA THR A 209 -16.68 -18.71 -23.79
C THR A 209 -17.76 -19.74 -24.07
N TYR A 210 -19.01 -19.31 -24.04
CA TYR A 210 -20.17 -20.14 -24.35
C TYR A 210 -21.03 -19.40 -25.39
N PRO A 211 -21.57 -20.10 -26.41
CA PRO A 211 -22.44 -19.47 -27.40
C PRO A 211 -23.71 -18.93 -26.73
N TYR A 212 -23.99 -17.65 -26.95
CA TYR A 212 -25.21 -16.96 -26.49
C TYR A 212 -26.37 -17.18 -27.46
#